data_AF-A0A2E9VFK9-F1
#
_entry.id   AF-A0A2E9VFK9-F1
#
_cell.length_a   1.000
_cell.length_b   1.000
_cell.length_c   1.000
_cell.angle_alpha   90.00
_cell.angle_beta   90.00
_cell.angle_gamma   90.00
#
_symmetry.space_group_name_H-M   'P 1'
#
loop_
_entity.id
_entity.type
_entity.pdbx_description
1 polymer ?
#
loop_
_entity_poly.entity_id
_entity_poly.type
_entity_poly.pdbx_seq_one_letter_code
_entity_poly.pdbx_strand_id
1 'polypeptide(L)'
;MPKLYKAIKLSKGLKIGLREPEGEEWFADMTLNTNKRTCRKINVPFLPKDKKNMSLAEEKAVELFNFLQEKDEKERSYKIYVPSWQTKFFTSSLLLLWLTGILWIFLGFLGDAPFGQTQILILHGSMIIPTLVSLGVLIVSHLPEGWEPTKKRKSGLLLSFILFFLVVSGFLLFYTNTFISEQISYSHSAIGLVLIPLIFWHYKKKAVT
;
A
#
# COMPACT_ATOMS: atom_id res chain seq x y z
N MET A 1 -10.19 27.11 5.52
CA MET A 1 -9.30 27.53 4.40
C MET A 1 -9.48 29.02 4.15
N PRO A 2 -8.40 29.75 3.84
CA PRO A 2 -8.44 31.21 3.73
C PRO A 2 -9.32 31.66 2.55
N LYS A 3 -10.01 32.77 2.74
CA LYS A 3 -10.90 33.40 1.76
C LYS A 3 -10.05 34.09 0.69
N LEU A 4 -10.35 33.88 -0.59
CA LEU A 4 -9.81 34.71 -1.66
C LEU A 4 -10.58 36.04 -1.73
N TYR A 5 -9.84 37.15 -1.83
CA TYR A 5 -10.37 38.48 -2.07
C TYR A 5 -10.33 38.78 -3.57
N LYS A 6 -11.27 39.59 -4.06
CA LYS A 6 -11.40 39.96 -5.48
C LYS A 6 -11.35 38.72 -6.41
N ALA A 7 -12.03 37.64 -5.98
CA ALA A 7 -11.91 36.35 -6.63
C ALA A 7 -12.67 36.28 -7.95
N ILE A 8 -12.01 35.76 -8.98
CA ILE A 8 -12.56 35.50 -10.30
C ILE A 8 -12.64 33.98 -10.47
N LYS A 9 -13.80 33.49 -10.87
CA LYS A 9 -14.00 32.06 -11.15
C LYS A 9 -13.69 31.81 -12.62
N LEU A 10 -12.71 30.96 -12.91
CA LEU A 10 -12.33 30.60 -14.27
C LEU A 10 -13.06 29.35 -14.77
N SER A 11 -13.12 28.32 -13.92
CA SER A 11 -13.76 27.04 -14.28
C SER A 11 -14.32 26.32 -13.04
N LYS A 12 -14.87 25.12 -13.23
CA LYS A 12 -15.36 24.29 -12.12
C LYS A 12 -14.16 23.82 -11.28
N GLY A 13 -14.04 24.37 -10.08
CA GLY A 13 -12.95 24.02 -9.16
C GLY A 13 -11.73 24.94 -9.25
N LEU A 14 -11.69 25.95 -10.13
CA LEU A 14 -10.58 26.90 -10.22
C LEU A 14 -11.07 28.34 -10.03
N LYS A 15 -10.44 29.05 -9.10
CA LYS A 15 -10.62 30.48 -8.86
C LYS A 15 -9.26 31.15 -8.74
N ILE A 16 -9.14 32.37 -9.22
CA ILE A 16 -7.96 33.22 -8.98
C ILE A 16 -8.35 34.44 -8.17
N GLY A 17 -7.43 34.98 -7.37
CA GLY A 17 -7.67 36.20 -6.60
C GLY A 17 -6.51 36.53 -5.69
N LEU A 18 -6.76 37.43 -4.74
CA LEU A 18 -5.79 37.80 -3.72
C LEU A 18 -5.95 36.93 -2.48
N ARG A 19 -4.83 36.61 -1.83
CA ARG A 19 -4.84 35.93 -0.54
C ARG A 19 -5.19 36.88 0.62
N GLU A 20 -4.83 38.15 0.48
CA GLU A 20 -5.05 39.22 1.46
C GLU A 20 -5.65 40.43 0.74
N PRO A 21 -6.46 41.28 1.40
CA PRO A 21 -7.13 42.41 0.75
C PRO A 21 -6.18 43.36 0.00
N GLU A 22 -4.96 43.52 0.55
CA GLU A 22 -3.89 44.40 0.07
C GLU A 22 -2.73 43.63 -0.58
N GLY A 23 -2.94 42.36 -0.94
CA GLY A 23 -1.91 41.55 -1.56
C GLY A 23 -1.49 42.05 -2.95
N GLU A 24 -0.24 41.80 -3.31
CA GLU A 24 0.36 42.27 -4.57
C GLU A 24 0.38 41.20 -5.68
N GLU A 25 -0.14 40.00 -5.42
CA GLU A 25 0.08 38.84 -6.29
C GLU A 25 -1.16 37.96 -6.44
N TRP A 26 -1.30 37.35 -7.62
CA TRP A 26 -2.36 36.40 -7.92
C TRP A 26 -2.12 35.03 -7.27
N PHE A 27 -3.17 34.50 -6.64
CA PHE A 27 -3.27 33.15 -6.12
C PHE A 27 -4.36 32.37 -6.84
N ALA A 28 -4.11 31.09 -7.09
CA ALA A 28 -5.08 30.12 -7.60
C ALA A 28 -5.58 29.24 -6.46
N ASP A 29 -6.88 29.27 -6.20
CA ASP A 29 -7.60 28.33 -5.34
C ASP A 29 -8.23 27.25 -6.22
N MET A 30 -7.81 26.01 -5.97
CA MET A 30 -8.03 24.86 -6.82
C MET A 30 -8.61 23.71 -6.01
N THR A 31 -9.77 23.22 -6.41
CA THR A 31 -10.40 22.00 -5.90
C THR A 31 -10.17 20.89 -6.90
N LEU A 32 -9.21 20.02 -6.62
CA LEU A 32 -8.85 18.88 -7.48
C LEU A 32 -9.86 17.73 -7.30
N ASN A 33 -10.26 17.46 -6.06
CA ASN A 33 -11.32 16.49 -5.74
C ASN A 33 -12.07 16.89 -4.46
N THR A 34 -13.08 16.10 -4.04
CA THR A 34 -13.91 16.40 -2.85
C THR A 34 -13.12 16.59 -1.56
N ASN A 35 -11.95 15.95 -1.45
CA ASN A 35 -11.11 15.94 -0.25
C ASN A 35 -9.79 16.71 -0.42
N LYS A 36 -9.46 17.18 -1.64
CA LYS A 36 -8.18 17.79 -1.99
C LYS A 36 -8.40 19.15 -2.65
N ARG A 37 -8.23 20.19 -1.84
CA ARG A 37 -8.24 21.60 -2.26
C ARG A 37 -6.91 22.24 -1.90
N THR A 38 -6.39 23.11 -2.75
CA THR A 38 -5.09 23.77 -2.56
C THR A 38 -5.16 25.20 -3.07
N CYS A 39 -4.46 26.11 -2.39
CA CYS A 39 -4.31 27.49 -2.82
C CYS A 39 -2.82 27.77 -3.03
N ARG A 40 -2.43 28.21 -4.23
CA ARG A 40 -1.03 28.41 -4.61
C ARG A 40 -0.81 29.75 -5.29
N LYS A 41 0.38 30.30 -5.08
CA LYS A 41 0.84 31.52 -5.74
C LYS A 41 1.14 31.22 -7.21
N ILE A 42 0.67 32.08 -8.12
CA ILE A 42 0.84 31.92 -9.59
C ILE A 42 2.10 32.66 -10.10
N ASN A 43 2.79 33.40 -9.22
CA ASN A 43 3.96 34.24 -9.54
C ASN A 43 3.65 35.26 -10.65
N VAL A 44 2.49 35.90 -10.56
CA VAL A 44 2.06 37.01 -11.42
C VAL A 44 1.60 38.15 -10.51
N PRO A 45 2.09 39.39 -10.71
CA PRO A 45 1.67 40.53 -9.91
C PRO A 45 0.20 40.85 -10.16
N PHE A 46 -0.52 41.32 -9.16
CA PHE A 46 -1.95 41.63 -9.21
C PHE A 46 -2.20 42.99 -9.86
N LEU A 47 -2.35 43.02 -11.19
CA LEU A 47 -2.66 44.23 -11.96
C LEU A 47 -3.99 44.05 -12.72
N PRO A 48 -5.15 44.08 -12.03
CA PRO A 48 -6.45 43.74 -12.63
C PRO A 48 -6.92 44.74 -13.69
N LYS A 49 -6.29 45.93 -13.79
CA LYS A 49 -6.59 46.91 -14.85
C LYS A 49 -5.85 46.60 -16.15
N ASP A 50 -4.76 45.82 -16.09
CA ASP A 50 -4.00 45.42 -17.26
C ASP A 50 -4.56 44.10 -17.81
N LYS A 51 -5.15 44.17 -19.01
CA LYS A 51 -5.69 42.99 -19.70
C LYS A 51 -4.62 41.94 -19.95
N LYS A 52 -3.37 42.33 -20.27
CA LYS A 52 -2.28 41.39 -20.52
C LYS A 52 -1.89 40.64 -19.26
N ASN A 53 -1.78 41.36 -18.14
CA ASN A 53 -1.54 40.75 -16.83
C ASN A 53 -2.64 39.76 -16.44
N MET A 54 -3.91 40.14 -16.66
CA MET A 54 -5.06 39.29 -16.36
C MET A 54 -5.04 38.01 -17.19
N SER A 55 -4.86 38.11 -18.51
CA SER A 55 -4.75 36.93 -19.38
C SER A 55 -3.56 36.03 -19.00
N LEU A 56 -2.41 36.61 -18.64
CA LEU A 56 -1.26 35.86 -18.16
C LEU A 56 -1.53 35.12 -16.84
N ALA A 57 -2.25 35.77 -15.91
CA ALA A 57 -2.64 35.16 -14.64
C ALA A 57 -3.62 33.99 -14.86
N GLU A 58 -4.57 34.15 -15.77
CA GLU A 58 -5.53 33.10 -16.14
C GLU A 58 -4.82 31.91 -16.79
N GLU A 59 -3.96 32.15 -17.79
CA GLU A 59 -3.20 31.12 -18.50
C GLU A 59 -2.36 30.29 -17.53
N LYS A 60 -1.55 30.94 -16.68
CA LYS A 60 -0.73 30.24 -15.69
C LYS A 60 -1.55 29.50 -14.63
N ALA A 61 -2.72 30.03 -14.25
CA ALA A 61 -3.60 29.36 -13.30
C ALA A 61 -4.19 28.08 -13.91
N VAL A 62 -4.60 28.12 -15.18
CA VAL A 62 -5.12 26.97 -15.92
C VAL A 62 -4.02 25.93 -16.13
N GLU A 63 -2.81 26.35 -16.53
CA GLU A 63 -1.66 25.46 -16.69
C GLU A 63 -1.34 24.73 -15.38
N LEU A 64 -1.25 25.46 -14.27
CA LEU A 64 -1.01 24.88 -12.95
C LEU A 64 -2.12 23.94 -12.51
N PHE A 65 -3.38 24.29 -12.77
CA PHE A 65 -4.53 23.46 -12.42
C PHE A 65 -4.52 22.14 -13.19
N ASN A 66 -4.31 22.18 -14.51
CA ASN A 66 -4.23 20.99 -15.35
C ASN A 66 -3.07 20.09 -14.95
N PHE A 67 -1.88 20.67 -14.69
CA PHE A 67 -0.72 19.92 -14.21
C PHE A 67 -1.02 19.19 -12.88
N LEU A 68 -1.66 19.88 -11.93
CA LEU A 68 -2.01 19.28 -10.63
C LEU A 68 -3.15 18.27 -10.74
N GLN A 69 -4.10 18.48 -11.65
CA GLN A 69 -5.20 17.56 -11.90
C GLN A 69 -4.68 16.27 -12.54
N GLU A 70 -3.86 16.36 -13.59
CA GLU A 70 -3.23 15.19 -14.23
C GLU A 70 -2.38 14.41 -13.21
N LYS A 71 -1.64 15.13 -12.35
CA LYS A 71 -0.88 14.52 -11.27
C LYS A 71 -1.79 13.81 -10.24
N ASP A 72 -2.89 14.43 -9.81
CA ASP A 72 -3.85 13.81 -8.88
C ASP A 72 -4.55 12.60 -9.50
N GLU A 73 -4.93 12.68 -10.77
CA GLU A 73 -5.54 11.57 -11.52
C GLU A 73 -4.58 10.41 -11.69
N LYS A 74 -3.30 10.67 -12.01
CA LYS A 74 -2.24 9.65 -12.00
C LYS A 74 -2.09 9.05 -10.60
N GLU A 75 -1.88 9.88 -9.57
CA GLU A 75 -1.77 9.42 -8.16
C GLU A 75 -2.97 8.55 -7.75
N ARG A 76 -4.19 8.89 -8.18
CA ARG A 76 -5.41 8.13 -7.88
C ARG A 76 -5.52 6.85 -8.70
N SER A 77 -5.15 6.89 -9.98
CA SER A 77 -5.13 5.72 -10.86
C SER A 77 -4.18 4.64 -10.36
N TYR A 78 -3.09 5.03 -9.70
CA TYR A 78 -2.16 4.09 -9.07
C TYR A 78 -2.66 3.59 -7.71
N LYS A 79 -3.53 4.33 -7.03
CA LYS A 79 -4.04 4.01 -5.69
C LYS A 79 -5.22 3.03 -5.72
N ILE A 80 -4.94 1.75 -5.98
CA ILE A 80 -5.89 0.65 -5.85
C ILE A 80 -6.24 0.42 -4.37
N TYR A 81 -7.38 0.94 -3.94
CA TYR A 81 -7.89 0.72 -2.58
C TYR A 81 -8.07 -0.77 -2.30
N VAL A 82 -7.24 -1.32 -1.41
CA VAL A 82 -7.39 -2.69 -0.91
C VAL A 82 -8.46 -2.69 0.19
N PRO A 83 -9.60 -3.37 0.01
CA PRO A 83 -10.62 -3.45 1.05
C PRO A 83 -10.08 -4.10 2.34
N SER A 84 -10.41 -3.52 3.49
CA SER A 84 -9.94 -4.00 4.80
C SER A 84 -10.34 -5.44 5.13
N TRP A 85 -11.36 -5.99 4.48
CA TRP A 85 -11.73 -7.40 4.68
C TRP A 85 -10.72 -8.35 4.03
N GLN A 86 -10.11 -7.97 2.90
CA GLN A 86 -9.11 -8.81 2.20
C GLN A 86 -7.83 -8.93 3.02
N THR A 87 -7.36 -7.81 3.58
CA THR A 87 -6.18 -7.80 4.46
C THR A 87 -6.44 -8.55 5.75
N LYS A 88 -7.63 -8.43 6.35
CA LYS A 88 -8.05 -9.23 7.52
C LYS A 88 -8.10 -10.71 7.20
N PHE A 89 -8.72 -11.09 6.08
CA PHE A 89 -8.84 -12.49 5.68
C PHE A 89 -7.45 -13.13 5.46
N PHE A 90 -6.58 -12.48 4.70
CA PHE A 90 -5.18 -12.94 4.53
C PHE A 90 -4.45 -13.07 5.86
N THR A 91 -4.54 -12.05 6.73
CA THR A 91 -3.85 -12.05 8.03
C THR A 91 -4.36 -13.17 8.94
N SER A 92 -5.68 -13.42 8.95
CA SER A 92 -6.28 -14.52 9.70
C SER A 92 -5.86 -15.89 9.17
N SER A 93 -5.88 -16.10 7.86
CA SER A 93 -5.42 -17.36 7.25
C SER A 93 -3.95 -17.63 7.55
N LEU A 94 -3.10 -16.61 7.47
CA LEU A 94 -1.69 -16.73 7.77
C LEU A 94 -1.41 -16.99 9.27
N LEU A 95 -2.19 -16.37 10.17
CA LEU A 95 -2.13 -16.65 11.60
C LEU A 95 -2.52 -18.10 11.91
N LEU A 96 -3.58 -18.63 11.28
CA LEU A 96 -3.97 -20.03 11.44
C LEU A 96 -2.90 -20.99 10.91
N LEU A 97 -2.31 -20.69 9.75
CA LEU A 97 -1.19 -21.44 9.20
C LEU A 97 0.00 -21.45 10.16
N TRP A 98 0.33 -20.31 10.76
CA TRP A 98 1.41 -20.18 11.73
C TRP A 98 1.14 -20.92 13.04
N LEU A 99 -0.06 -20.78 13.62
CA LEU A 99 -0.45 -21.46 14.85
C LEU A 99 -0.45 -22.98 14.70
N THR A 100 -0.95 -23.48 13.57
CA THR A 100 -0.93 -24.92 13.28
C THR A 100 0.49 -25.45 13.09
N GLY A 101 1.39 -24.67 12.46
CA GLY A 101 2.81 -25.02 12.34
C GLY A 101 3.53 -25.07 13.69
N ILE A 102 3.29 -24.08 14.57
CA ILE A 102 3.83 -24.09 15.94
C ILE A 102 3.32 -25.30 16.71
N LEU A 103 2.02 -25.57 16.63
CA LEU A 103 1.44 -26.71 17.33
C LEU A 103 2.02 -28.03 16.83
N TRP A 104 2.25 -28.16 15.52
CA TRP A 104 2.90 -29.34 14.95
C TRP A 104 4.34 -29.52 15.48
N ILE A 105 5.14 -28.45 15.53
CA ILE A 105 6.49 -28.46 16.09
C ILE A 105 6.47 -28.82 17.57
N PHE A 106 5.56 -28.20 18.34
CA PHE A 106 5.39 -28.47 19.76
C PHE A 106 5.04 -29.93 20.04
N LEU A 107 4.11 -30.49 19.28
CA LEU A 107 3.78 -31.92 19.34
C LEU A 107 5.01 -32.77 19.02
N GLY A 108 5.80 -32.43 18.00
CA GLY A 108 7.04 -33.14 17.68
C GLY A 108 8.06 -33.22 18.83
N PHE A 109 8.03 -32.28 19.78
CA PHE A 109 8.88 -32.35 20.99
C PHE A 109 8.36 -33.30 22.07
N LEU A 110 7.09 -33.72 22.02
CA LEU A 110 6.49 -34.62 23.01
C LEU A 110 6.82 -36.10 22.80
N GLY A 111 7.47 -36.44 21.68
CA GLY A 111 7.91 -37.79 21.34
C GLY A 111 7.56 -38.17 19.91
N ASP A 112 7.76 -39.45 19.59
CA ASP A 112 7.49 -39.97 18.25
C ASP A 112 5.97 -40.13 18.03
N ALA A 113 5.44 -39.40 17.05
CA ALA A 113 4.06 -39.48 16.56
C ALA A 113 2.96 -39.33 17.64
N PRO A 114 2.94 -38.25 18.44
CA PRO A 114 1.85 -38.00 19.37
C PRO A 114 0.50 -37.90 18.67
N PHE A 115 -0.54 -38.36 19.38
CA PHE A 115 -1.91 -38.28 18.93
C PHE A 115 -2.27 -36.84 18.51
N GLY A 116 -2.79 -36.66 17.29
CA GLY A 116 -3.17 -35.35 16.76
C GLY A 116 -2.14 -34.71 15.82
N GLN A 117 -0.87 -35.16 15.80
CA GLN A 117 0.16 -34.50 14.99
C GLN A 117 -0.16 -34.53 13.48
N THR A 118 -0.63 -35.67 12.98
CA THR A 118 -1.06 -35.82 11.59
C THR A 118 -2.28 -34.96 11.27
N GLN A 119 -3.26 -34.89 12.18
CA GLN A 119 -4.45 -34.05 12.00
C GLN A 119 -4.08 -32.57 11.94
N ILE A 120 -3.14 -32.13 12.78
CA ILE A 120 -2.61 -30.75 12.74
C ILE A 120 -1.85 -30.49 11.44
N LEU A 121 -1.08 -31.46 10.94
CA LEU A 121 -0.37 -31.32 9.66
C LEU A 121 -1.35 -31.20 8.47
N ILE A 122 -2.42 -32.00 8.47
CA ILE A 122 -3.49 -31.90 7.46
C ILE A 122 -4.16 -30.52 7.53
N LEU A 123 -4.49 -30.06 8.74
CA LEU A 123 -5.07 -28.74 8.95
C LEU A 123 -4.12 -27.64 8.45
N HIS A 124 -2.83 -27.71 8.77
CA HIS A 124 -1.81 -26.80 8.28
C HIS A 124 -1.77 -26.77 6.75
N GLY A 125 -1.69 -27.95 6.10
CA GLY A 125 -1.72 -28.06 4.63
C GLY A 125 -2.99 -27.45 4.02
N SER A 126 -4.16 -27.68 4.64
CA SER A 126 -5.43 -27.12 4.17
C SER A 126 -5.48 -25.58 4.21
N MET A 127 -4.79 -24.96 5.18
CA MET A 127 -4.76 -23.50 5.34
C MET A 127 -3.91 -22.80 4.26
N ILE A 128 -3.15 -23.55 3.45
CA ILE A 128 -2.42 -23.01 2.29
C ILE A 128 -3.40 -22.45 1.26
N ILE A 129 -4.53 -23.11 1.02
CA ILE A 129 -5.52 -22.70 0.01
C ILE A 129 -6.04 -21.27 0.28
N PRO A 130 -6.68 -20.97 1.43
CA PRO A 130 -7.17 -19.61 1.69
C PRO A 130 -6.03 -18.59 1.75
N THR A 131 -4.83 -18.99 2.19
CA THR A 131 -3.64 -18.12 2.23
C THR A 131 -3.17 -17.72 0.82
N LEU A 132 -3.07 -18.68 -0.12
CA LEU A 132 -2.64 -18.42 -1.49
C LEU A 132 -3.68 -17.63 -2.29
N VAL A 133 -4.97 -17.95 -2.13
CA VAL A 133 -6.06 -17.21 -2.79
C VAL A 133 -6.02 -15.74 -2.37
N SER A 134 -5.92 -15.49 -1.06
CA SER A 134 -5.87 -14.13 -0.54
C SER A 134 -4.55 -13.41 -0.85
N LEU A 135 -3.43 -14.12 -0.89
CA LEU A 135 -2.15 -13.59 -1.37
C LEU A 135 -2.22 -13.14 -2.83
N GLY A 136 -2.86 -13.93 -3.72
CA GLY A 136 -3.02 -13.57 -5.13
C GLY A 136 -3.81 -12.27 -5.30
N VAL A 137 -4.92 -12.13 -4.59
CA VAL A 137 -5.74 -10.90 -4.57
C VAL A 137 -4.93 -9.71 -4.04
N LEU A 138 -4.15 -9.91 -2.98
CA LEU A 138 -3.27 -8.88 -2.43
C LEU A 138 -2.15 -8.48 -3.38
N ILE A 139 -1.57 -9.42 -4.13
CA ILE A 139 -0.53 -9.10 -5.11
C ILE A 139 -1.10 -8.16 -6.19
N VAL A 140 -2.25 -8.50 -6.77
CA VAL A 140 -2.86 -7.67 -7.83
C VAL A 140 -3.26 -6.29 -7.32
N SER A 141 -3.75 -6.20 -6.08
CA SER A 141 -4.24 -4.95 -5.52
C SER A 141 -3.17 -4.07 -4.86
N HIS A 142 -2.09 -4.65 -4.34
CA HIS A 142 -1.11 -3.94 -3.49
C HIS A 142 0.29 -3.80 -4.10
N LEU A 143 0.72 -4.71 -4.98
CA LEU A 143 2.04 -4.59 -5.61
C LEU A 143 2.13 -3.38 -6.57
N PRO A 144 1.13 -3.06 -7.41
CA PRO A 144 1.20 -1.89 -8.29
C PRO A 144 1.40 -0.58 -7.50
N GLU A 145 0.69 -0.40 -6.39
CA GLU A 145 0.88 0.73 -5.45
C GLU A 145 2.29 0.74 -4.81
N GLY A 146 2.82 -0.44 -4.50
CA GLY A 146 4.14 -0.62 -3.90
C GLY A 146 5.31 -0.37 -4.85
N TRP A 147 5.05 -0.38 -6.16
CA TRP A 147 6.03 -0.13 -7.24
C TRP A 147 6.15 1.33 -7.64
N GLU A 148 5.62 2.28 -6.86
CA GLU A 148 5.89 3.71 -7.06
C GLU A 148 7.37 4.06 -6.76
N PRO A 149 8.08 4.85 -7.60
CA PRO A 149 9.51 5.20 -7.44
C PRO A 149 9.86 5.89 -6.11
N THR A 150 8.86 6.45 -5.44
CA THR A 150 9.01 7.31 -4.27
C THR A 150 8.95 6.57 -2.93
N LYS A 151 8.53 5.29 -2.91
CA LYS A 151 8.37 4.51 -1.67
C LYS A 151 9.46 3.45 -1.55
N LYS A 152 10.15 3.37 -0.40
CA LYS A 152 11.22 2.39 -0.14
C LYS A 152 10.65 0.95 -0.15
N ARG A 153 10.97 0.17 -1.20
CA ARG A 153 10.32 -1.13 -1.54
C ARG A 153 10.95 -2.38 -0.93
N LYS A 154 12.07 -2.25 -0.21
CA LYS A 154 12.88 -3.41 0.23
C LYS A 154 12.12 -4.36 1.14
N SER A 155 11.24 -3.86 2.02
CA SER A 155 10.48 -4.69 2.96
C SER A 155 9.38 -5.51 2.28
N GLY A 156 8.75 -4.98 1.22
CA GLY A 156 7.75 -5.71 0.45
C GLY A 156 8.37 -6.86 -0.34
N LEU A 157 9.47 -6.57 -1.05
CA LEU A 157 10.22 -7.59 -1.80
C LEU A 157 10.75 -8.72 -0.91
N LEU A 158 11.31 -8.38 0.25
CA LEU A 158 11.78 -9.36 1.22
C LEU A 158 10.63 -10.28 1.69
N LEU A 159 9.47 -9.69 2.02
CA LEU A 159 8.32 -10.47 2.47
C LEU A 159 7.77 -11.37 1.36
N SER A 160 7.70 -10.88 0.12
CA SER A 160 7.32 -11.69 -1.04
C SER A 160 8.27 -12.87 -1.26
N PHE A 161 9.58 -12.64 -1.13
CA PHE A 161 10.58 -13.71 -1.25
C PHE A 161 10.43 -14.76 -0.14
N ILE A 162 10.22 -14.33 1.11
CA ILE A 162 9.97 -15.23 2.25
C ILE A 162 8.71 -16.07 2.01
N LEU A 163 7.60 -15.45 1.61
CA LEU A 163 6.35 -16.17 1.31
C LEU A 163 6.54 -17.17 0.16
N PHE A 164 7.25 -16.77 -0.89
CA PHE A 164 7.58 -17.66 -2.00
C PHE A 164 8.40 -18.86 -1.54
N PHE A 165 9.44 -18.63 -0.74
CA PHE A 165 10.25 -19.70 -0.16
C PHE A 165 9.39 -20.67 0.66
N LEU A 166 8.51 -20.17 1.54
CA LEU A 166 7.62 -21.01 2.36
C LEU A 166 6.67 -21.86 1.53
N VAL A 167 6.12 -21.31 0.45
CA VAL A 167 5.24 -22.06 -0.46
C VAL A 167 6.01 -23.18 -1.16
N VAL A 168 7.20 -22.87 -1.72
CA VAL A 168 8.01 -23.85 -2.45
C VAL A 168 8.53 -24.94 -1.52
N SER A 169 9.06 -24.56 -0.35
CA SER A 169 9.56 -25.53 0.64
C SER A 169 8.45 -26.41 1.19
N GLY A 170 7.27 -25.86 1.50
CA GLY A 170 6.11 -26.63 1.94
C GLY A 170 5.62 -27.62 0.86
N PHE A 171 5.59 -27.19 -0.40
CA PHE A 171 5.27 -28.06 -1.53
C PHE A 171 6.30 -29.21 -1.68
N LEU A 172 7.60 -28.91 -1.58
CA LEU A 172 8.64 -29.93 -1.65
C LEU A 172 8.54 -30.94 -0.50
N LEU A 173 8.28 -30.47 0.73
CA LEU A 173 8.10 -31.36 1.89
C LEU A 173 6.88 -32.28 1.74
N PHE A 174 5.84 -31.83 1.02
CA PHE A 174 4.65 -32.63 0.79
C PHE A 174 4.88 -33.75 -0.23
N TYR A 175 5.69 -33.51 -1.26
CA TYR A 175 5.88 -34.45 -2.39
C TYR A 175 7.19 -35.21 -2.38
N THR A 176 8.18 -34.81 -1.59
CA THR A 176 9.52 -35.41 -1.63
C THR A 176 9.91 -35.97 -0.27
N ASN A 177 10.48 -37.18 -0.28
CA ASN A 177 11.11 -37.80 0.88
C ASN A 177 12.58 -38.10 0.54
N THR A 178 13.32 -37.05 0.22
CA THR A 178 14.73 -37.11 -0.21
C THR A 178 15.65 -36.73 0.96
N PHE A 179 16.95 -36.99 0.84
CA PHE A 179 17.93 -36.63 1.88
C PHE A 179 17.99 -35.11 2.18
N ILE A 180 17.49 -34.26 1.28
CA ILE A 180 17.41 -32.80 1.50
C ILE A 180 16.14 -32.38 2.26
N SER A 181 15.21 -33.29 2.52
CA SER A 181 13.92 -32.99 3.17
C SER A 181 14.11 -32.45 4.58
N GLU A 182 15.12 -32.94 5.30
CA GLU A 182 15.43 -32.51 6.66
C GLU A 182 15.91 -31.04 6.70
N GLN A 183 16.84 -30.65 5.82
CA GLN A 183 17.31 -29.27 5.73
C GLN A 183 16.20 -28.32 5.26
N ILE A 184 15.35 -28.77 4.33
CA ILE A 184 14.17 -28.01 3.89
C ILE A 184 13.19 -27.85 5.05
N SER A 185 12.95 -28.90 5.84
CA SER A 185 12.08 -28.89 7.01
C SER A 185 12.55 -27.87 8.03
N TYR A 186 13.83 -27.94 8.43
CA TYR A 186 14.40 -26.97 9.38
C TYR A 186 14.33 -25.53 8.86
N SER A 187 14.64 -25.31 7.58
CA SER A 187 14.58 -23.98 6.99
C SER A 187 13.15 -23.45 6.90
N HIS A 188 12.20 -24.29 6.50
CA HIS A 188 10.78 -23.96 6.44
C HIS A 188 10.23 -23.60 7.82
N SER A 189 10.50 -24.42 8.83
CA SER A 189 10.08 -24.18 10.22
C SER A 189 10.70 -22.89 10.77
N ALA A 190 12.02 -22.69 10.62
CA ALA A 190 12.70 -21.51 11.14
C ALA A 190 12.18 -20.21 10.50
N ILE A 191 12.05 -20.18 9.17
CA ILE A 191 11.54 -19.01 8.44
C ILE A 191 10.06 -18.78 8.75
N GLY A 192 9.27 -19.85 8.86
CA GLY A 192 7.85 -19.80 9.22
C GLY A 192 7.62 -19.17 10.58
N LEU A 193 8.45 -19.52 11.58
CA LEU A 193 8.37 -18.94 12.94
C LEU A 193 8.58 -17.42 12.93
N VAL A 194 9.54 -16.93 12.14
CA VAL A 194 9.91 -15.51 12.09
C VAL A 194 8.94 -14.67 11.23
N LEU A 195 8.13 -15.31 10.38
CA LEU A 195 7.22 -14.64 9.44
C LEU A 195 6.22 -13.69 10.12
N ILE A 196 5.45 -14.17 11.10
CA ILE A 196 4.41 -13.35 11.76
C ILE A 196 5.02 -12.12 12.47
N PRO A 197 6.10 -12.25 13.27
CA PRO A 197 6.82 -11.10 13.81
C PRO A 197 7.24 -10.07 12.75
N LEU A 198 7.76 -10.53 11.60
CA LEU A 198 8.16 -9.67 10.48
C LEU A 198 6.97 -8.93 9.86
N ILE A 199 5.81 -9.57 9.76
CA ILE A 199 4.59 -8.95 9.23
C ILE A 199 4.07 -7.86 10.16
N PHE A 200 4.04 -8.11 11.47
CA PHE A 200 3.70 -7.08 12.47
C PHE A 200 4.65 -5.89 12.39
N TRP A 201 5.95 -6.14 12.23
CA TRP A 201 6.95 -5.08 11.99
C TRP A 201 6.63 -4.29 10.73
N HIS A 202 6.32 -4.98 9.62
CA HIS A 202 5.99 -4.34 8.34
C HIS A 202 4.78 -3.39 8.47
N TYR A 203 3.73 -3.83 9.16
CA TYR A 203 2.53 -3.00 9.39
C TYR A 203 2.83 -1.77 10.25
N LYS A 204 3.56 -1.92 11.37
CA LYS A 204 3.93 -0.77 12.22
C LYS A 204 4.75 0.27 11.46
N LYS A 205 5.68 -0.17 10.62
CA LYS A 205 6.52 0.75 9.84
C LYS A 205 5.71 1.59 8.85
N LYS A 206 4.64 1.05 8.27
CA LYS A 206 3.71 1.79 7.41
C LYS A 206 2.81 2.78 8.18
N ALA A 207 2.51 2.51 9.46
CA ALA A 207 1.66 3.38 10.27
C ALA A 207 2.37 4.66 10.77
N VAL A 208 3.71 4.65 10.80
CA VAL A 208 4.54 5.74 11.34
C VAL A 208 5.10 6.67 10.24
N THR A 209 4.93 6.32 8.96
CA THR A 209 5.35 7.12 7.79
C THR A 209 4.16 7.61 6.98
#